data_AF-A0A1E7N9S7-F1
#
_entry.id   AF-A0A1E7N9S7-F1
#
_cell.length_a   1.000
_cell.length_b   1.000
_cell.length_c   1.000
_cell.angle_alpha   90.00
_cell.angle_beta   90.00
_cell.angle_gamma   90.00
#
_symmetry.space_group_name_H-M   'P 1'
#
loop_
_entity.id
_entity.type
_entity.pdbx_description
1 polymer ?
#
loop_
_entity_poly.entity_id
_entity_poly.type
_entity_poly.pdbx_seq_one_letter_code
_entity_poly.pdbx_strand_id
1 'polypeptide(L)'
;MGAKVTGTDIADDAIDIARGLATELDLDANFVQANLYDLPKVLDGQFDMVFTGYGTLSFLPDIAGWAKIAAQYVKPGGTLTIVEIHPILTLFGDVDGELRVARSLFQSRDVHHEMSATYADRIEDEVEVETHSIYGWRWTIEEVLNSLIDAGLTIERVREVPYDARQRLPLMVPDGDHNWRIQGDPIPLSFACVARK
;
A
#
# COMPACT_ATOMS: atom_id res chain seq x y z
N MET A 1 -21.00 19.23 -5.68
CA MET A 1 -19.96 18.63 -6.54
C MET A 1 -19.06 17.83 -5.63
N GLY A 2 -19.09 16.51 -5.72
CA GLY A 2 -18.23 15.59 -4.97
C GLY A 2 -17.87 14.41 -5.87
N ALA A 3 -16.78 13.71 -5.56
CA ALA A 3 -16.44 12.48 -6.26
C ALA A 3 -17.38 11.36 -5.81
N LYS A 4 -17.79 10.49 -6.74
CA LYS A 4 -18.45 9.22 -6.41
C LYS A 4 -17.37 8.18 -6.16
N VAL A 5 -17.28 7.67 -4.94
CA VAL A 5 -16.16 6.83 -4.50
C VAL A 5 -16.61 5.40 -4.28
N THR A 6 -15.75 4.44 -4.61
CA THR A 6 -15.91 3.04 -4.19
C THR A 6 -14.63 2.58 -3.50
N GLY A 7 -14.73 2.20 -2.23
CA GLY A 7 -13.66 1.59 -1.45
C GLY A 7 -13.80 0.07 -1.42
N THR A 8 -12.69 -0.64 -1.31
CA THR A 8 -12.67 -2.10 -1.17
C THR A 8 -11.60 -2.52 -0.19
N ASP A 9 -11.94 -3.49 0.65
CA ASP A 9 -11.06 -4.12 1.64
C ASP A 9 -11.55 -5.56 1.87
N ILE A 10 -10.66 -6.43 2.36
CA ILE A 10 -11.03 -7.79 2.74
C ILE A 10 -11.64 -7.85 4.15
N ALA A 11 -11.28 -6.90 5.02
CA ALA A 11 -11.74 -6.82 6.41
C ALA A 11 -13.19 -6.32 6.47
N ASP A 12 -14.07 -7.15 7.00
CA ASP A 12 -15.48 -6.83 7.24
C ASP A 12 -15.65 -5.67 8.23
N ASP A 13 -14.95 -5.70 9.36
CA ASP A 13 -15.02 -4.65 10.39
C ASP A 13 -14.64 -3.27 9.83
N ALA A 14 -13.59 -3.19 9.00
CA ALA A 14 -13.17 -1.94 8.37
C ALA A 14 -14.22 -1.42 7.38
N ILE A 15 -14.85 -2.32 6.61
CA ILE A 15 -15.91 -1.98 5.67
C ILE A 15 -17.16 -1.49 6.40
N ASP A 16 -17.53 -2.12 7.51
CA ASP A 16 -18.69 -1.72 8.30
C ASP A 16 -18.50 -0.35 8.96
N ILE A 17 -17.29 -0.07 9.49
CA ILE A 17 -16.92 1.27 9.96
C ILE A 17 -17.02 2.29 8.83
N ALA A 18 -16.47 1.98 7.66
CA ALA A 18 -16.47 2.90 6.52
C ALA A 18 -17.90 3.22 6.03
N ARG A 19 -18.80 2.22 6.00
CA ARG A 19 -20.23 2.41 5.69
C ARG A 19 -20.93 3.26 6.74
N GLY A 20 -20.63 3.03 8.03
CA GLY A 20 -21.15 3.83 9.14
C GLY A 20 -20.77 5.30 8.99
N LEU A 21 -19.48 5.57 8.77
CA LEU A 21 -18.96 6.93 8.57
C LEU A 21 -19.56 7.61 7.33
N ALA A 22 -19.71 6.90 6.22
CA ALA A 22 -20.34 7.46 5.02
C ALA A 22 -21.81 7.83 5.26
N THR A 23 -22.52 7.03 6.06
CA THR A 23 -23.91 7.32 6.45
C THR A 23 -23.98 8.54 7.38
N GLU A 24 -23.11 8.61 8.39
CA GLU A 24 -23.05 9.72 9.35
C GLU A 24 -22.72 11.05 8.66
N LEU A 25 -21.83 11.02 7.67
CA LEU A 25 -21.33 12.19 6.96
C LEU A 25 -22.08 12.52 5.66
N ASP A 26 -23.15 11.76 5.33
CA ASP A 26 -23.95 11.91 4.10
C ASP A 26 -23.10 11.92 2.81
N LEU A 27 -22.18 10.95 2.70
CA LEU A 27 -21.25 10.82 1.58
C LEU A 27 -21.78 9.87 0.50
N ASP A 28 -21.65 10.26 -0.78
CA ASP A 28 -21.87 9.38 -1.94
C ASP A 28 -20.68 8.43 -2.15
N ALA A 29 -20.55 7.48 -1.22
CA ALA A 29 -19.49 6.47 -1.19
C ALA A 29 -20.06 5.05 -1.04
N ASN A 30 -19.53 4.12 -1.82
CA ASN A 30 -19.84 2.69 -1.74
C ASN A 30 -18.65 1.90 -1.21
N PHE A 31 -18.90 0.85 -0.43
CA PHE A 31 -17.83 0.00 0.13
C PHE A 31 -18.12 -1.47 -0.14
N VAL A 32 -17.14 -2.15 -0.75
CA VAL A 32 -17.22 -3.55 -1.17
C VAL A 32 -16.22 -4.38 -0.39
N GLN A 33 -16.73 -5.25 0.48
CA GLN A 33 -15.90 -6.27 1.12
C GLN A 33 -15.55 -7.34 0.09
N ALA A 34 -14.27 -7.49 -0.24
CA ALA A 34 -13.81 -8.54 -1.14
C ALA A 34 -12.31 -8.80 -0.98
N ASN A 35 -11.90 -10.05 -1.21
CA ASN A 35 -10.54 -10.28 -1.64
C ASN A 35 -10.35 -9.60 -3.01
N LEU A 36 -9.26 -8.86 -3.18
CA LEU A 36 -8.90 -8.18 -4.42
C LEU A 36 -9.03 -9.09 -5.67
N TYR A 37 -8.55 -10.34 -5.59
CA TYR A 37 -8.57 -11.26 -6.72
C TYR A 37 -9.98 -11.74 -7.08
N ASP A 38 -10.93 -11.62 -6.16
CA ASP A 38 -12.36 -11.91 -6.35
C ASP A 38 -13.19 -10.67 -6.66
N LEU A 39 -12.63 -9.46 -6.49
CA LEU A 39 -13.28 -8.18 -6.75
C LEU A 39 -14.00 -8.13 -8.12
N PRO A 40 -13.45 -8.65 -9.24
CA PRO A 40 -14.12 -8.63 -10.56
C PRO A 40 -15.43 -9.42 -10.63
N LYS A 41 -15.71 -10.27 -9.63
CA LYS A 41 -16.94 -11.06 -9.55
C LYS A 41 -18.07 -10.30 -8.84
N VAL A 42 -17.74 -9.24 -8.10
CA VAL A 42 -18.65 -8.55 -7.18
C VAL A 42 -18.74 -7.04 -7.40
N LEU A 43 -17.82 -6.47 -8.18
CA LEU A 43 -17.82 -5.06 -8.54
C LEU A 43 -17.79 -4.90 -10.07
N ASP A 44 -18.86 -4.30 -10.60
CA ASP A 44 -18.95 -3.94 -12.00
C ASP A 44 -18.51 -2.49 -12.24
N GLY A 45 -18.09 -2.22 -13.48
CA GLY A 45 -17.82 -0.87 -13.98
C GLY A 45 -16.34 -0.47 -13.95
N GLN A 46 -16.12 0.83 -14.16
CA GLN A 46 -14.79 1.43 -14.27
C GLN A 46 -14.82 2.85 -13.69
N PHE A 47 -13.63 3.35 -13.34
CA PHE A 47 -13.41 4.60 -12.66
C PHE A 47 -12.47 5.50 -13.49
N ASP A 48 -12.70 6.81 -13.40
CA ASP A 48 -11.81 7.80 -14.01
C ASP A 48 -10.45 7.82 -13.28
N MET A 49 -10.43 7.43 -12.00
CA MET A 49 -9.24 7.27 -11.18
C MET A 49 -9.34 6.02 -10.31
N VAL A 50 -8.28 5.21 -10.29
CA VAL A 50 -8.06 4.10 -9.37
C VAL A 50 -6.86 4.47 -8.48
N PHE A 51 -6.96 4.18 -7.19
CA PHE A 51 -5.93 4.54 -6.20
C PHE A 51 -5.61 3.35 -5.29
N THR A 52 -4.33 3.19 -4.95
CA THR A 52 -3.87 2.31 -3.87
C THR A 52 -2.81 3.02 -3.03
N GLY A 53 -2.85 2.77 -1.72
CA GLY A 53 -2.04 3.46 -0.72
C GLY A 53 -1.10 2.53 0.05
N TYR A 54 -0.30 3.13 0.93
CA TYR A 54 0.78 2.50 1.69
C TYR A 54 0.41 1.13 2.29
N GLY A 55 1.29 0.16 2.11
CA GLY A 55 1.22 -1.20 2.67
C GLY A 55 0.32 -2.15 1.89
N THR A 56 -0.36 -1.72 0.83
CA THR A 56 -1.32 -2.58 0.13
C THR A 56 -0.59 -3.71 -0.61
N LEU A 57 0.45 -3.38 -1.39
CA LEU A 57 1.10 -4.35 -2.27
C LEU A 57 1.88 -5.41 -1.48
N SER A 58 2.31 -5.13 -0.26
CA SER A 58 3.00 -6.11 0.58
C SER A 58 2.14 -7.30 1.01
N PHE A 59 0.82 -7.25 0.85
CA PHE A 59 -0.09 -8.37 1.11
C PHE A 59 -0.48 -9.16 -0.15
N LEU A 60 0.14 -8.85 -1.30
CA LEU A 60 -0.26 -9.43 -2.58
C LEU A 60 0.80 -10.41 -3.11
N PRO A 61 0.48 -11.72 -3.21
CA PRO A 61 1.40 -12.71 -3.76
C PRO A 61 1.61 -12.61 -5.28
N ASP A 62 0.65 -12.03 -6.00
CA ASP A 62 0.65 -11.93 -7.47
C ASP A 62 0.46 -10.47 -7.93
N ILE A 63 1.58 -9.76 -8.03
CA ILE A 63 1.62 -8.36 -8.50
C ILE A 63 1.14 -8.24 -9.95
N ALA A 64 1.39 -9.24 -10.80
CA ALA A 64 0.92 -9.22 -12.19
C ALA A 64 -0.61 -9.38 -12.27
N GLY A 65 -1.18 -10.28 -11.46
CA GLY A 65 -2.62 -10.46 -11.29
C GLY A 65 -3.29 -9.19 -10.75
N TRP A 66 -2.70 -8.58 -9.71
CA TRP A 66 -3.18 -7.30 -9.17
C TRP A 66 -3.15 -6.20 -10.24
N ALA A 67 -2.07 -6.06 -11.00
CA ALA A 67 -1.94 -5.02 -12.01
C ALA A 67 -3.02 -5.13 -13.10
N LYS A 68 -3.31 -6.35 -13.55
CA LYS A 68 -4.43 -6.61 -14.49
C LYS A 68 -5.76 -6.20 -13.90
N ILE A 69 -5.99 -6.53 -12.63
CA ILE A 69 -7.23 -6.19 -11.94
C ILE A 69 -7.38 -4.68 -11.80
N ALA A 70 -6.33 -3.98 -11.35
CA ALA A 70 -6.33 -2.54 -11.22
C ALA A 70 -6.57 -1.86 -12.58
N ALA A 71 -5.85 -2.28 -13.62
CA ALA A 71 -6.00 -1.75 -14.97
C ALA A 71 -7.42 -1.97 -15.54
N GLN A 72 -8.10 -3.07 -15.22
CA GLN A 72 -9.47 -3.33 -15.69
C GLN A 72 -10.45 -2.25 -15.20
N TYR A 73 -10.24 -1.75 -13.99
CA TYR A 73 -11.08 -0.75 -13.33
C TYR A 73 -10.76 0.67 -13.77
N VAL A 74 -9.65 0.91 -14.47
CA VAL A 74 -9.35 2.21 -15.07
C VAL A 74 -10.13 2.33 -16.38
N LYS A 75 -10.89 3.42 -16.56
CA LYS A 75 -11.52 3.77 -17.85
C LYS A 75 -10.45 4.16 -18.89
N PRO A 76 -10.70 4.01 -20.20
CA PRO A 76 -9.86 4.64 -21.22
C PRO A 76 -9.68 6.15 -20.95
N GLY A 77 -8.44 6.63 -20.91
CA GLY A 77 -8.07 8.00 -20.56
C GLY A 77 -7.96 8.28 -19.06
N GLY A 78 -8.40 7.35 -18.21
CA GLY A 78 -8.31 7.43 -16.75
C GLY A 78 -6.94 7.06 -16.19
N THR A 79 -6.76 7.22 -14.88
CA THR A 79 -5.46 7.04 -14.22
C THR A 79 -5.47 6.04 -13.07
N LEU A 80 -4.40 5.26 -12.94
CA LEU A 80 -4.04 4.54 -11.71
C LEU A 80 -2.96 5.33 -10.97
N THR A 81 -3.18 5.62 -9.69
CA THR A 81 -2.19 6.22 -8.79
C THR A 81 -1.82 5.26 -7.67
N ILE A 82 -0.53 5.09 -7.45
CA ILE A 82 0.06 4.25 -6.41
C ILE A 82 0.86 5.17 -5.51
N VAL A 83 0.67 5.03 -4.20
CA VAL A 83 1.58 5.56 -3.19
C VAL A 83 1.89 4.41 -2.25
N GLU A 84 3.16 4.02 -2.17
CA GLU A 84 3.53 2.76 -1.54
C GLU A 84 4.88 2.87 -0.83
N ILE A 85 5.04 2.06 0.22
CA ILE A 85 6.26 1.93 1.01
C ILE A 85 7.37 1.42 0.10
N HIS A 86 8.55 2.01 0.20
CA HIS A 86 9.66 1.58 -0.65
C HIS A 86 10.13 0.18 -0.25
N PRO A 87 10.22 -0.80 -1.18
CA PRO A 87 10.54 -2.19 -0.84
C PRO A 87 11.93 -2.38 -0.22
N ILE A 88 12.84 -1.41 -0.44
CA ILE A 88 14.16 -1.40 0.21
C ILE A 88 14.08 -1.38 1.74
N LEU A 89 13.01 -0.84 2.32
CA LEU A 89 12.83 -0.83 3.77
C LEU A 89 12.73 -2.24 4.37
N THR A 90 12.29 -3.22 3.57
CA THR A 90 12.24 -4.62 4.00
C THR A 90 13.62 -5.28 4.11
N LEU A 91 14.67 -4.61 3.63
CA LEU A 91 16.05 -5.10 3.63
C LEU A 91 16.82 -4.67 4.87
N PHE A 92 16.47 -3.51 5.43
CA PHE A 92 17.22 -2.89 6.50
C PHE A 92 16.68 -3.30 7.87
N GLY A 93 17.59 -3.55 8.80
CA GLY A 93 17.33 -3.54 10.23
C GLY A 93 18.05 -2.36 10.88
N ASP A 94 17.54 -1.93 12.01
CA ASP A 94 18.25 -1.05 12.94
C ASP A 94 19.14 -1.92 13.83
N VAL A 95 20.46 -1.70 13.78
CA VAL A 95 21.43 -2.32 14.67
C VAL A 95 22.31 -1.23 15.26
N ASP A 96 22.17 -0.97 16.56
CA ASP A 96 22.89 0.06 17.29
C ASP A 96 22.68 1.49 16.72
N GLY A 97 21.49 1.79 16.20
CA GLY A 97 21.16 3.09 15.61
C GLY A 97 21.67 3.27 14.16
N GLU A 98 22.18 2.21 13.55
CA GLU A 98 22.63 2.20 12.16
C GLU A 98 21.72 1.33 11.28
N LEU A 99 21.45 1.80 10.06
CA LEU A 99 20.82 1.00 9.02
C LEU A 99 21.79 -0.09 8.54
N ARG A 100 21.44 -1.36 8.75
CA ARG A 100 22.22 -2.50 8.23
C ARG A 100 21.37 -3.37 7.31
N VAL A 101 21.94 -3.77 6.18
CA VAL A 101 21.31 -4.75 5.29
C VAL A 101 21.23 -6.08 6.03
N ALA A 102 20.01 -6.47 6.41
CA ALA A 102 19.73 -7.68 7.18
C ALA A 102 19.06 -8.77 6.34
N ARG A 103 18.45 -8.40 5.20
CA ARG A 103 17.67 -9.31 4.35
C ARG A 103 17.93 -9.05 2.86
N SER A 104 17.53 -10.00 2.03
CA SER A 104 17.63 -9.92 0.56
C SER A 104 16.28 -9.59 -0.07
N LEU A 105 16.30 -8.77 -1.12
CA LEU A 105 15.10 -8.50 -1.93
C LEU A 105 14.81 -9.63 -2.94
N PHE A 106 15.85 -10.39 -3.27
CA PHE A 106 15.84 -11.39 -4.34
C PHE A 106 15.77 -12.82 -3.81
N GLN A 107 15.87 -13.02 -2.50
CA GLN A 107 15.77 -14.34 -1.85
C GLN A 107 14.67 -14.30 -0.79
N SER A 108 13.96 -15.41 -0.62
CA SER A 108 12.91 -15.58 0.40
C SER A 108 11.87 -14.45 0.36
N ARG A 109 11.11 -14.38 -0.72
CA ARG A 109 10.15 -13.31 -0.97
C ARG A 109 8.90 -13.41 -0.12
N ASP A 110 8.54 -14.62 0.30
CA ASP A 110 7.51 -14.85 1.30
C ASP A 110 7.99 -14.32 2.66
N VAL A 111 7.13 -13.54 3.29
CA VAL A 111 7.33 -12.95 4.60
C VAL A 111 6.28 -13.56 5.51
N HIS A 112 6.72 -14.31 6.50
CA HIS A 112 5.85 -14.83 7.56
C HIS A 112 6.36 -14.30 8.90
N HIS A 113 5.48 -13.61 9.61
CA HIS A 113 5.75 -13.04 10.92
C HIS A 113 4.56 -13.30 11.85
N GLU A 114 4.84 -13.58 13.11
CA GLU A 114 3.82 -13.51 14.16
C GLU A 114 3.74 -12.07 14.64
N MET A 115 2.53 -11.54 14.76
CA MET A 115 2.26 -10.22 15.30
C MET A 115 1.39 -10.32 16.54
N SER A 116 1.80 -9.62 17.58
CA SER A 116 1.09 -9.51 18.87
C SER A 116 0.76 -8.06 19.22
N ALA A 117 0.90 -7.14 18.28
CA ALA A 117 0.56 -5.73 18.43
C ALA A 117 0.02 -5.15 17.11
N THR A 118 -0.84 -4.11 17.17
CA THR A 118 -1.38 -3.48 15.96
C THR A 118 -0.34 -2.59 15.28
N TYR A 119 -0.38 -2.55 13.96
CA TYR A 119 0.39 -1.57 13.18
C TYR A 119 -0.37 -0.23 13.03
N ALA A 120 -1.57 -0.09 13.59
CA ALA A 120 -2.42 1.07 13.40
C ALA A 120 -1.96 2.27 14.26
N ASP A 121 -1.25 2.00 15.36
CA ASP A 121 -0.78 3.01 16.29
C ASP A 121 0.71 3.36 16.11
N ARG A 122 1.17 4.37 16.86
CA ARG A 122 2.59 4.75 16.92
C ARG A 122 3.39 3.63 17.59
N ILE A 123 4.68 3.49 17.28
CA ILE A 123 5.54 2.45 17.88
C ILE A 123 5.48 2.49 19.43
N GLU A 124 5.39 3.69 20.01
CA GLU A 124 5.31 3.89 21.46
C GLU A 124 3.93 3.59 22.07
N ASP A 125 2.90 3.53 21.24
CA ASP A 125 1.48 3.38 21.62
C ASP A 125 0.87 2.07 21.07
N GLU A 126 1.69 1.12 20.60
CA GLU A 126 1.18 -0.11 19.99
C GLU A 126 0.31 -0.90 20.97
N VAL A 127 -0.94 -1.13 20.57
CA VAL A 127 -1.91 -1.90 21.35
C VAL A 127 -1.62 -3.39 21.15
N GLU A 128 -1.46 -4.12 22.25
CA GLU A 128 -1.33 -5.58 22.21
C GLU A 128 -2.60 -6.23 21.67
N VAL A 129 -2.41 -7.21 20.78
CA VAL A 129 -3.49 -8.04 20.23
C VAL A 129 -3.13 -9.51 20.36
N GLU A 130 -4.13 -10.38 20.22
CA GLU A 130 -3.90 -11.81 20.18
C GLU A 130 -2.89 -12.15 19.07
N THR A 131 -1.90 -12.97 19.42
CA THR A 131 -0.84 -13.35 18.48
C THR A 131 -1.43 -14.06 17.28
N HIS A 132 -1.18 -13.53 16.08
CA HIS A 132 -1.64 -14.11 14.82
C HIS A 132 -0.54 -14.06 13.77
N SER A 133 -0.66 -14.91 12.75
CA SER A 133 0.27 -14.94 11.62
C SER A 133 -0.09 -13.88 10.61
N ILE A 134 0.91 -13.12 10.17
CA ILE A 134 0.83 -12.24 9.01
C ILE A 134 1.71 -12.81 7.90
N TYR A 135 1.12 -12.85 6.71
CA TYR A 135 1.78 -13.24 5.48
C TYR A 135 1.90 -12.02 4.58
N GLY A 136 3.10 -11.82 4.03
CA GLY A 136 3.40 -10.76 3.09
C GLY A 136 4.39 -11.20 2.03
N TRP A 137 4.60 -10.35 1.04
CA TRP A 137 5.46 -10.61 -0.11
C TRP A 137 6.35 -9.42 -0.40
N ARG A 138 7.63 -9.71 -0.68
CA ARG A 138 8.59 -8.73 -1.20
C ARG A 138 8.53 -8.70 -2.72
N TRP A 139 8.49 -7.50 -3.26
CA TRP A 139 8.52 -7.21 -4.68
C TRP A 139 9.52 -6.08 -4.94
N THR A 140 9.99 -5.99 -6.18
CA THR A 140 10.80 -4.88 -6.65
C THR A 140 9.91 -3.81 -7.28
N ILE A 141 10.42 -2.57 -7.35
CA ILE A 141 9.74 -1.51 -8.12
C ILE A 141 9.62 -1.92 -9.60
N GLU A 142 10.64 -2.59 -10.14
CA GLU A 142 10.64 -3.10 -11.52
C GLU A 142 9.45 -4.03 -11.77
N GLU A 143 9.19 -4.99 -10.88
CA GLU A 143 8.05 -5.90 -11.00
C GLU A 143 6.71 -5.16 -10.99
N VAL A 144 6.54 -4.17 -10.12
CA VAL A 144 5.33 -3.36 -10.08
C VAL A 144 5.17 -2.59 -11.39
N LEU A 145 6.19 -1.85 -11.83
CA LEU A 145 6.10 -1.01 -13.02
C LEU A 145 5.88 -1.83 -14.30
N ASN A 146 6.61 -2.92 -14.47
CA ASN A 146 6.45 -3.79 -15.64
C ASN A 146 5.10 -4.52 -15.63
N SER A 147 4.59 -4.92 -14.46
CA SER A 147 3.24 -5.51 -14.38
C SER A 147 2.16 -4.54 -14.83
N LEU A 148 2.30 -3.23 -14.54
CA LEU A 148 1.38 -2.20 -15.03
C LEU A 148 1.49 -1.99 -16.54
N ILE A 149 2.72 -1.98 -17.06
CA ILE A 149 2.99 -1.88 -18.51
C ILE A 149 2.35 -3.08 -19.24
N ASP A 150 2.58 -4.29 -18.75
CA ASP A 150 2.02 -5.53 -19.31
C ASP A 150 0.48 -5.59 -19.20
N ALA A 151 -0.10 -4.91 -18.19
CA ALA A 151 -1.54 -4.73 -18.05
C ALA A 151 -2.13 -3.67 -19.02
N GLY A 152 -1.30 -3.06 -19.87
CA GLY A 152 -1.71 -2.09 -20.89
C GLY A 152 -1.79 -0.66 -20.40
N LEU A 153 -1.18 -0.33 -19.24
CA LEU A 153 -1.08 1.04 -18.77
C LEU A 153 0.22 1.69 -19.24
N THR A 154 0.19 3.00 -19.47
CA THR A 154 1.37 3.82 -19.74
C THR A 154 1.82 4.49 -18.45
N ILE A 155 3.05 4.23 -18.01
CA ILE A 155 3.64 4.92 -16.86
C ILE A 155 3.92 6.38 -17.24
N GLU A 156 3.26 7.32 -16.56
CA GLU A 156 3.45 8.76 -16.80
C GLU A 156 4.51 9.36 -15.86
N ARG A 157 4.59 8.85 -14.63
CA ARG A 157 5.52 9.37 -13.63
C ARG A 157 5.79 8.35 -12.54
N VAL A 158 7.06 8.26 -12.16
CA VAL A 158 7.52 7.58 -10.94
C VAL A 158 8.26 8.61 -10.09
N ARG A 159 8.07 8.57 -8.78
CA ARG A 159 8.86 9.32 -7.81
C ARG A 159 9.24 8.43 -6.65
N GLU A 160 10.47 8.55 -6.19
CA GLU A 160 10.93 8.01 -4.92
C GLU A 160 11.15 9.19 -3.97
N VAL A 161 10.72 9.05 -2.71
CA VAL A 161 10.77 10.12 -1.73
C VAL A 161 11.40 9.64 -0.42
N PRO A 162 12.15 10.49 0.29
CA PRO A 162 12.88 10.12 1.50
C PRO A 162 12.04 10.23 2.78
N TYR A 163 10.70 10.19 2.66
CA TYR A 163 9.77 10.30 3.77
C TYR A 163 8.68 9.23 3.66
N ASP A 164 8.11 8.82 4.80
CA ASP A 164 6.96 7.90 4.91
C ASP A 164 5.90 8.50 5.84
N ALA A 165 4.64 8.13 5.64
CA ALA A 165 3.53 8.58 6.49
C ALA A 165 3.58 7.99 7.92
N ARG A 166 4.37 6.95 8.17
CA ARG A 166 4.52 6.31 9.50
C ARG A 166 5.99 6.13 9.89
N GLN A 167 6.27 6.18 11.19
CA GLN A 167 7.54 5.73 11.76
C GLN A 167 7.64 4.21 11.62
N ARG A 168 8.44 3.71 10.68
CA ARG A 168 8.61 2.26 10.44
C ARG A 168 9.89 1.69 11.03
N LEU A 169 10.87 2.55 11.28
CA LEU A 169 12.14 2.22 11.92
C LEU A 169 12.34 3.14 13.12
N PRO A 170 12.92 2.65 14.24
CA PRO A 170 13.15 3.47 15.43
C PRO A 170 13.94 4.75 15.15
N LEU A 171 14.94 4.68 14.27
CA LEU A 171 15.77 5.82 13.88
C LEU A 171 15.08 6.90 13.02
N MET A 172 13.82 6.69 12.62
CA MET A 172 13.05 7.70 11.89
C MET A 172 12.56 8.80 12.83
N VAL A 173 12.68 10.05 12.38
CA VAL A 173 12.25 11.25 13.11
C VAL A 173 11.15 11.99 12.33
N PRO A 174 10.21 12.67 13.01
CA PRO A 174 9.17 13.43 12.33
C PRO A 174 9.77 14.63 11.59
N ASP A 175 9.26 14.95 10.39
CA ASP A 175 9.75 16.07 9.57
C ASP A 175 8.93 17.36 9.71
N GLY A 176 7.83 17.32 10.49
CA GLY A 176 6.94 18.45 10.74
C GLY A 176 5.67 18.45 9.89
N ASP A 177 5.61 17.69 8.79
CA ASP A 177 4.50 17.67 7.83
C ASP A 177 3.71 16.35 7.88
N HIS A 178 3.55 15.78 9.09
CA HIS A 178 2.98 14.45 9.32
C HIS A 178 3.76 13.29 8.66
N ASN A 179 5.00 13.52 8.20
CA ASN A 179 5.86 12.45 7.69
C ASN A 179 7.03 12.17 8.63
N TRP A 180 7.72 11.07 8.31
CA TRP A 180 8.86 10.54 9.04
C TRP A 180 10.02 10.31 8.09
N ARG A 181 11.23 10.66 8.53
CA ARG A 181 12.46 10.62 7.73
C ARG A 181 13.61 10.04 8.52
N ILE A 182 14.63 9.58 7.80
CA ILE A 182 15.92 9.23 8.37
C ILE A 182 16.86 10.42 8.15
N GLN A 183 17.55 10.87 9.19
CA GLN A 183 18.43 12.05 9.07
C GLN A 183 19.45 11.86 7.94
N GLY A 184 19.52 12.85 7.05
CA GLY A 184 20.41 12.81 5.87
C GLY A 184 19.82 12.09 4.64
N ASP A 185 18.57 11.62 4.72
CA ASP A 185 17.82 11.01 3.62
C ASP A 185 18.61 9.92 2.86
N PRO A 186 19.20 8.92 3.54
CA PRO A 186 20.15 7.98 2.92
C PRO A 186 19.53 7.02 1.91
N ILE A 187 18.20 6.80 1.99
CA ILE A 187 17.44 5.88 1.15
C ILE A 187 16.03 6.44 0.90
N PRO A 188 15.36 6.03 -0.19
CA PRO A 188 13.93 6.27 -0.35
C PRO A 188 13.13 5.46 0.68
N LEU A 189 12.11 6.10 1.25
CA LEU A 189 11.20 5.48 2.23
C LEU A 189 9.84 5.16 1.61
N SER A 190 9.43 5.89 0.59
CA SER A 190 8.22 5.63 -0.18
C SER A 190 8.46 5.88 -1.68
N PHE A 191 7.60 5.32 -2.52
CA PHE A 191 7.52 5.67 -3.93
C PHE A 191 6.07 5.94 -4.33
N ALA A 192 5.91 6.71 -5.39
CA ALA A 192 4.62 6.98 -6.01
C ALA A 192 4.71 6.78 -7.52
N CYS A 193 3.66 6.21 -8.11
CA CYS A 193 3.55 5.99 -9.53
C CYS A 193 2.19 6.49 -10.04
N VAL A 194 2.19 7.16 -11.18
CA VAL A 194 0.97 7.50 -11.93
C VAL A 194 1.06 6.81 -13.29
N ALA A 195 0.03 6.04 -13.63
CA ALA A 195 -0.10 5.37 -14.91
C ALA A 195 -1.47 5.70 -15.54
N ARG A 196 -1.54 5.76 -16.88
CA ARG A 196 -2.75 6.06 -17.65
C ARG A 196 -3.15 4.87 -18.51
N LYS A 197 -4.46 4.68 -18.71
CA LYS A 197 -5.00 3.72 -19.68
C LYS A 197 -5.38 4.36 -21.01
#